data_AF-A0A2K4MQK1-F1
#
_entry.id   AF-A0A2K4MQK1-F1
#
_cell.length_a   1.000
_cell.length_b   1.000
_cell.length_c   1.000
_cell.angle_alpha   90.00
_cell.angle_beta   90.00
_cell.angle_gamma   90.00
#
_symmetry.space_group_name_H-M   'P 1'
#
loop_
_entity.id
_entity.type
_entity.pdbx_description
1 polymer ?
#
loop_
_entity_poly.entity_id
_entity_poly.type
_entity_poly.pdbx_seq_one_letter_code
_entity_poly.pdbx_strand_id
1 'polypeptide(L)'
;MARKNRTSFQFIIEPYASYANLHVTYAELRLSLKIHFEYYSSSNDYICNRTVWIDLSRLGMDEMSNLLIVGSWELQSYFKRDDDGRLEYPMGEHPSGLIMYSQDGHMSVQIMVANRPRFQSDQLHEKTEYEIGQAARGYFAYSGLYEIEVLDEAEAGDDKVVRGLITHHMVNSLFPNWEGRSLIRQMRLQDDLLELSTCQAGMYKGRMMTTHLVWRRNQYKHALHQLAGQSFELINA
;
A
#
# COMPACT_ATOMS: atom_id res chain seq x y z
N MET A 1 -1.78 37.93 24.53
CA MET A 1 -2.50 36.80 23.88
C MET A 1 -1.55 36.15 22.88
N ALA A 2 -1.18 34.87 23.06
CA ALA A 2 -0.30 34.16 22.14
C ALA A 2 -1.04 33.87 20.82
N ARG A 3 -0.45 34.26 19.67
CA ARG A 3 -0.98 33.92 18.34
C ARG A 3 -0.69 32.44 18.04
N LYS A 4 -1.66 31.72 17.47
CA LYS A 4 -1.52 30.31 17.08
C LYS A 4 -1.05 30.22 15.62
N ASN A 5 -0.18 29.25 15.33
CA ASN A 5 0.23 28.93 13.95
C ASN A 5 -1.01 28.60 13.10
N ARG A 6 -0.96 29.00 11.83
CA ARG A 6 -2.07 28.81 10.89
C ARG A 6 -1.54 28.21 9.60
N THR A 7 -2.23 27.16 9.14
CA THR A 7 -1.99 26.55 7.83
C THR A 7 -3.25 26.70 7.01
N SER A 8 -3.13 27.15 5.77
CA SER A 8 -4.24 27.26 4.82
C SER A 8 -3.87 26.66 3.47
N PHE A 9 -4.86 26.03 2.85
CA PHE A 9 -4.71 25.34 1.56
C PHE A 9 -5.56 26.05 0.51
N GLN A 10 -5.00 26.24 -0.68
CA GLN A 10 -5.74 26.74 -1.84
C GLN A 10 -5.36 25.94 -3.07
N PHE A 11 -6.37 25.37 -3.73
CA PHE A 11 -6.23 24.72 -5.03
C PHE A 11 -6.34 25.77 -6.13
N ILE A 12 -5.41 25.75 -7.08
CA ILE A 12 -5.41 26.66 -8.22
C ILE A 12 -5.28 25.81 -9.49
N ILE A 13 -6.18 26.04 -10.44
CA ILE A 13 -6.21 25.39 -11.75
C ILE A 13 -6.03 26.51 -12.78
N GLU A 14 -4.95 26.47 -13.55
CA GLU A 14 -4.68 27.44 -14.62
C GLU A 14 -4.47 26.74 -15.97
N PRO A 15 -5.01 27.30 -17.07
CA PRO A 15 -4.77 26.78 -18.41
C PRO A 15 -3.34 27.14 -18.88
N TYR A 16 -2.65 26.19 -19.51
CA TYR A 16 -1.31 26.42 -20.06
C TYR A 16 -1.39 27.31 -21.32
N ALA A 17 -0.94 28.57 -21.20
CA ALA A 17 -0.81 29.46 -22.35
C ALA A 17 0.56 29.24 -23.04
N SER A 18 0.56 28.39 -24.07
CA SER A 18 1.66 28.33 -25.04
C SER A 18 1.50 29.49 -26.03
N TYR A 19 2.41 30.47 -25.99
CA TYR A 19 2.56 31.43 -27.09
C TYR A 19 3.28 30.76 -28.26
N ALA A 20 2.51 30.18 -29.18
CA ALA A 20 2.82 30.14 -30.62
C ALA A 20 1.67 29.44 -31.37
N ASN A 21 1.21 30.09 -32.43
CA ASN A 21 0.23 29.56 -33.37
C ASN A 21 0.61 28.16 -33.86
N LEU A 22 -0.23 27.16 -33.57
CA LEU A 22 -0.82 26.19 -34.51
C LEU A 22 -1.57 25.13 -33.67
N HIS A 23 -2.74 24.71 -34.17
CA HIS A 23 -3.70 23.80 -33.54
C HIS A 23 -3.10 22.73 -32.61
N VAL A 24 -3.47 22.76 -31.32
CA VAL A 24 -3.24 21.67 -30.36
C VAL A 24 -4.57 21.29 -29.71
N THR A 25 -4.98 20.04 -29.95
CA THR A 25 -6.07 19.33 -29.27
C THR A 25 -5.63 18.90 -27.87
N TYR A 26 -6.54 19.04 -26.89
CA TYR A 26 -6.38 18.82 -25.45
C TYR A 26 -5.41 19.81 -24.76
N ALA A 27 -5.99 20.78 -24.04
CA ALA A 27 -5.24 21.67 -23.16
C ALA A 27 -4.78 20.90 -21.91
N GLU A 28 -3.47 20.81 -21.70
CA GLU A 28 -2.88 20.32 -20.45
C GLU A 28 -3.19 21.33 -19.33
N LEU A 29 -4.01 20.94 -18.35
CA LEU A 29 -4.30 21.75 -17.17
C LEU A 29 -3.17 21.56 -16.16
N ARG A 30 -2.58 22.66 -15.65
CA ARG A 30 -1.69 22.58 -14.48
C ARG A 30 -2.53 22.63 -13.22
N LEU A 31 -2.49 21.55 -12.44
CA LEU A 31 -2.88 21.60 -11.03
C LEU A 31 -1.66 22.03 -10.21
N SER A 32 -1.87 22.96 -9.29
CA SER A 32 -0.85 23.34 -8.32
C SER A 32 -1.48 23.51 -6.95
N LEU A 33 -0.85 22.89 -5.94
CA LEU A 33 -1.23 23.09 -4.55
C LEU A 33 -0.34 24.18 -3.95
N LYS A 34 -0.97 25.26 -3.50
CA LYS A 34 -0.29 26.33 -2.78
C LYS A 34 -0.50 26.12 -1.28
N ILE A 35 0.56 25.82 -0.56
CA ILE A 35 0.52 25.68 0.89
C ILE A 35 1.13 26.93 1.52
N HIS A 36 0.33 27.62 2.33
CA HIS A 36 0.78 28.78 3.08
C HIS A 36 0.98 28.40 4.55
N PHE A 37 2.18 28.63 5.05
CA PHE A 37 2.52 28.42 6.44
C PHE A 37 2.79 29.76 7.14
N GLU A 38 2.02 30.05 8.19
CA GLU A 38 2.31 31.13 9.12
C GLU A 38 2.78 30.54 10.46
N TYR A 39 4.06 30.76 10.78
CA TYR A 39 4.66 30.37 12.06
C TYR A 39 4.96 31.61 12.90
N TYR A 40 4.57 31.57 14.18
CA TYR A 40 4.87 32.61 15.17
C TYR A 40 5.97 32.11 16.12
N SER A 41 7.05 32.87 16.28
CA SER A 41 8.07 32.55 17.30
C SER A 41 7.54 32.87 18.70
N SER A 42 8.10 32.21 19.72
CA SER A 42 7.72 32.41 21.11
C SER A 42 7.98 33.83 21.65
N SER A 43 8.81 34.63 20.97
CA SER A 43 9.08 36.04 21.29
C SER A 43 8.24 37.04 20.49
N ASN A 44 7.42 36.59 19.52
CA ASN A 44 6.46 37.40 18.76
C ASN A 44 7.05 38.53 17.88
N ASP A 45 8.37 38.57 17.65
CA ASP A 45 9.04 39.68 16.97
C ASP A 45 9.21 39.53 15.45
N TYR A 46 8.92 38.36 14.86
CA TYR A 46 9.04 38.16 13.40
C TYR A 46 7.98 37.19 12.84
N ILE A 47 7.46 37.51 11.65
CA ILE A 47 6.59 36.64 10.85
C ILE A 47 7.43 36.05 9.71
N CYS A 48 7.54 34.73 9.64
CA CYS A 48 8.15 34.05 8.50
C CYS A 48 7.07 33.44 7.63
N ASN A 49 6.84 34.05 6.46
CA ASN A 49 5.89 33.54 5.47
C ASN A 49 6.64 32.68 4.46
N ARG A 50 6.37 31.37 4.46
CA ARG A 50 6.88 30.46 3.42
C ARG A 50 5.70 29.96 2.60
N THR A 51 5.76 30.24 1.30
CA THR A 51 4.84 29.67 0.31
C THR A 51 5.59 28.59 -0.44
N VAL A 52 5.06 27.36 -0.40
CA VAL A 52 5.58 26.25 -1.20
C VAL A 52 4.62 26.02 -2.36
N TRP A 53 5.17 26.01 -3.57
CA TRP A 53 4.47 25.61 -4.78
C TRP A 53 4.78 24.16 -5.07
N ILE A 54 3.77 23.31 -5.05
CA ILE A 54 3.90 21.93 -5.53
C ILE A 54 3.31 21.91 -6.93
N ASP A 55 4.18 21.73 -7.93
CA ASP A 55 3.77 21.52 -9.31
C ASP A 55 3.28 20.08 -9.47
N LEU A 56 1.95 19.91 -9.52
CA LEU A 56 1.33 18.59 -9.68
C LEU A 56 1.33 18.14 -11.14
N SER A 57 1.76 18.99 -12.09
CA SER A 57 1.84 18.60 -13.51
C SER A 57 3.04 17.70 -13.83
N ARG A 58 3.98 17.56 -12.89
CA ARG A 58 5.06 16.56 -12.96
C ARG A 58 4.67 15.21 -12.37
N LEU A 59 3.58 15.15 -11.61
CA LEU A 59 2.99 13.89 -11.21
C LEU A 59 2.16 13.42 -12.41
N GLY A 60 2.64 12.43 -13.15
CA GLY A 60 1.80 11.75 -14.13
C GLY A 60 0.50 11.27 -13.45
N MET A 61 -0.59 11.07 -14.21
CA MET A 61 -1.82 10.48 -13.64
C MET A 61 -1.54 9.20 -12.85
N ASP A 62 -0.51 8.45 -13.23
CA ASP A 62 0.02 7.26 -12.56
C ASP A 62 0.67 7.55 -11.18
N GLU A 63 1.35 8.69 -11.02
CA GLU A 63 1.92 9.09 -9.73
C GLU A 63 0.83 9.57 -8.76
N MET A 64 -0.27 10.16 -9.27
CA MET A 64 -1.41 10.54 -8.44
C MET A 64 -2.26 9.34 -8.01
N SER A 65 -2.44 8.32 -8.88
CA SER A 65 -3.17 7.10 -8.52
C SER A 65 -2.43 6.31 -7.43
N ASN A 66 -1.10 6.25 -7.50
CA ASN A 66 -0.27 5.58 -6.49
C ASN A 66 -0.49 6.14 -5.07
N LEU A 67 -0.66 7.47 -4.93
CA LEU A 67 -0.88 8.12 -3.63
C LEU A 67 -2.13 7.62 -2.90
N LEU A 68 -3.11 7.01 -3.59
CA LEU A 68 -4.33 6.49 -2.97
C LEU A 68 -4.04 5.40 -1.94
N ILE A 69 -3.05 4.55 -2.21
CA ILE A 69 -2.75 3.38 -1.36
C ILE A 69 -1.43 3.48 -0.62
N VAL A 70 -0.66 4.56 -0.80
CA VAL A 70 0.59 4.78 -0.05
C VAL A 70 0.33 4.63 1.45
N GLY A 71 1.19 3.86 2.11
CA GLY A 71 1.11 3.56 3.53
C GLY A 71 1.29 2.08 3.84
N SER A 72 0.99 1.72 5.08
CA SER A 72 1.06 0.37 5.60
C SER A 72 -0.33 -0.20 5.81
N TRP A 73 -0.51 -1.47 5.47
CA TRP A 73 -1.81 -2.15 5.53
C TRP A 73 -1.68 -3.51 6.19
N GLU A 74 -2.49 -3.74 7.21
CA GLU A 74 -2.52 -4.95 8.01
C GLU A 74 -3.47 -5.98 7.40
N LEU A 75 -3.04 -7.23 7.28
CA LEU A 75 -3.85 -8.30 6.72
C LEU A 75 -5.04 -8.61 7.64
N GLN A 76 -6.25 -8.55 7.10
CA GLN A 76 -7.47 -8.96 7.79
C GLN A 76 -7.89 -10.38 7.39
N SER A 77 -7.75 -10.74 6.12
CA SER A 77 -8.01 -12.11 5.66
C SER A 77 -7.26 -12.47 4.38
N TYR A 78 -6.97 -13.76 4.21
CA TYR A 78 -6.45 -14.35 2.98
C TYR A 78 -7.15 -15.68 2.73
N PHE A 79 -7.97 -15.72 1.68
CA PHE A 79 -8.67 -16.93 1.27
C PHE A 79 -8.64 -17.13 -0.25
N LYS A 80 -8.99 -18.33 -0.67
CA LYS A 80 -9.26 -18.70 -2.06
C LYS A 80 -10.70 -19.14 -2.18
N ARG A 81 -11.34 -18.81 -3.30
CA ARG A 81 -12.75 -19.15 -3.58
C ARG A 81 -12.88 -19.78 -4.96
N ASP A 82 -13.56 -20.92 -5.04
CA ASP A 82 -13.99 -21.53 -6.32
C ASP A 82 -15.38 -21.03 -6.75
N ASP A 83 -15.82 -21.41 -7.94
CA ASP A 83 -17.09 -20.95 -8.52
C ASP A 83 -18.32 -21.49 -7.77
N ASP A 84 -18.17 -22.60 -7.03
CA ASP A 84 -19.19 -23.16 -6.15
C ASP A 84 -19.27 -22.42 -4.79
N GLY A 85 -18.39 -21.43 -4.57
CA GLY A 85 -18.32 -20.64 -3.34
C GLY A 85 -17.54 -21.30 -2.20
N ARG A 86 -16.87 -22.44 -2.43
CA ARG A 86 -16.04 -23.09 -1.42
C ARG A 86 -14.82 -22.24 -1.12
N LEU A 87 -14.53 -22.10 0.17
CA LEU A 87 -13.38 -21.37 0.67
C LEU A 87 -12.23 -22.31 1.06
N GLU A 88 -11.01 -21.87 0.78
CA GLU A 88 -9.77 -22.45 1.30
C GLU A 88 -8.91 -21.33 1.88
N TYR A 89 -8.21 -21.60 2.98
CA TYR A 89 -7.40 -20.61 3.70
C TYR A 89 -5.92 -21.01 3.65
N PRO A 90 -5.14 -20.53 2.66
CA PRO A 90 -3.77 -21.01 2.47
C PRO A 90 -2.84 -20.74 3.65
N MET A 91 -3.16 -19.75 4.48
CA MET A 91 -2.40 -19.35 5.67
C MET A 91 -3.18 -19.54 6.98
N GLY A 92 -4.24 -20.36 6.95
CA GLY A 92 -5.19 -20.50 8.06
C GLY A 92 -6.20 -19.35 8.13
N GLU A 93 -7.18 -19.48 9.02
CA GLU A 93 -8.32 -18.55 9.14
C GLU A 93 -7.92 -17.21 9.78
N HIS A 94 -6.84 -17.20 10.54
CA HIS A 94 -6.33 -16.01 11.24
C HIS A 94 -4.86 -15.75 10.85
N PRO A 95 -4.58 -15.42 9.57
CA PRO A 95 -3.23 -15.10 9.15
C PRO A 95 -2.81 -13.73 9.72
N SER A 96 -1.51 -13.49 9.81
CA SER A 96 -0.96 -12.17 10.11
C SER A 96 -0.12 -11.68 8.94
N GLY A 97 -0.11 -10.39 8.68
CA GLY A 97 0.70 -9.87 7.58
C GLY A 97 0.62 -8.37 7.43
N LEU A 98 1.54 -7.86 6.61
CA LEU A 98 1.68 -6.45 6.30
C LEU A 98 1.99 -6.31 4.80
N ILE A 99 1.32 -5.37 4.15
CA ILE A 99 1.72 -4.86 2.84
C ILE A 99 1.98 -3.37 2.94
N MET A 100 3.10 -2.93 2.39
CA MET A 100 3.50 -1.53 2.35
C MET A 100 3.59 -1.07 0.91
N TYR A 101 3.08 0.12 0.64
CA TYR A 101 3.24 0.86 -0.61
C TYR A 101 3.93 2.18 -0.29
N SER A 102 5.12 2.38 -0.85
CA SER A 102 5.88 3.62 -0.68
C SER A 102 5.55 4.62 -1.78
N GLN A 103 5.83 5.89 -1.49
CA GLN A 103 5.61 6.98 -2.44
C GLN A 103 6.57 6.94 -3.64
N ASP A 104 7.72 6.30 -3.49
CA ASP A 104 8.73 6.14 -4.56
C ASP A 104 8.48 4.93 -5.47
N GLY A 105 7.26 4.37 -5.45
CA GLY A 105 6.84 3.29 -6.36
C GLY A 105 7.24 1.88 -5.95
N HIS A 106 7.73 1.68 -4.72
CA HIS A 106 8.04 0.34 -4.20
C HIS A 106 6.91 -0.24 -3.35
N MET A 107 6.85 -1.56 -3.34
CA MET A 107 5.96 -2.32 -2.47
C MET A 107 6.68 -3.50 -1.83
N SER A 108 6.20 -3.90 -0.66
CA SER A 108 6.66 -5.10 0.03
C SER A 108 5.50 -5.74 0.76
N VAL A 109 5.31 -7.05 0.56
CA VAL A 109 4.30 -7.83 1.27
C VAL A 109 4.95 -8.94 2.06
N GLN A 110 4.44 -9.16 3.27
CA GLN A 110 4.80 -10.26 4.13
C GLN A 110 3.54 -10.81 4.78
N ILE A 111 3.30 -12.12 4.62
CA ILE A 111 2.16 -12.83 5.17
C ILE A 111 2.68 -14.08 5.85
N MET A 112 2.10 -14.41 6.99
CA MET A 112 2.46 -15.59 7.75
C MET A 112 1.26 -16.27 8.36
N VAL A 113 1.39 -17.58 8.53
CA VAL A 113 0.51 -18.35 9.40
C VAL A 113 0.70 -17.84 10.84
N ALA A 114 -0.37 -17.75 11.62
CA ALA A 114 -0.28 -17.47 13.04
C ALA A 114 0.45 -18.61 13.80
N ASN A 115 1.11 -18.27 14.92
CA ASN A 115 1.73 -19.23 15.83
C ASN A 115 2.74 -20.19 15.18
N ARG A 116 3.56 -19.70 14.24
CA ARG A 116 4.63 -20.50 13.61
C ARG A 116 5.62 -21.04 14.66
N PRO A 117 6.06 -22.30 14.52
CA PRO A 117 7.11 -22.85 15.39
C PRO A 117 8.38 -21.99 15.32
N ARG A 118 8.94 -21.70 16.50
CA ARG A 118 10.28 -21.10 16.60
C ARG A 118 11.33 -22.14 16.26
N PHE A 119 12.47 -21.69 15.74
CA PHE A 119 13.64 -22.55 15.65
C PHE A 119 14.19 -22.90 17.03
N GLN A 120 15.00 -23.95 17.11
CA GLN A 120 15.63 -24.37 18.36
C GLN A 120 16.78 -23.45 18.81
N SER A 121 17.41 -22.72 17.88
CA SER A 121 18.49 -21.74 18.14
C SER A 121 18.34 -20.55 17.19
N ASP A 122 18.99 -19.42 17.44
CA ASP A 122 18.97 -18.27 16.51
C ASP A 122 20.00 -18.36 15.36
N GLN A 123 20.92 -19.33 15.42
CA GLN A 123 21.99 -19.48 14.43
C GLN A 123 21.47 -20.20 13.17
N LEU A 124 21.25 -19.45 12.10
CA LEU A 124 20.66 -19.96 10.85
C LEU A 124 21.46 -21.13 10.24
N HIS A 125 22.78 -21.13 10.35
CA HIS A 125 23.64 -22.18 9.79
C HIS A 125 23.54 -23.52 10.53
N GLU A 126 22.98 -23.54 11.73
CA GLU A 126 22.74 -24.76 12.52
C GLU A 126 21.39 -25.41 12.20
N LYS A 127 20.56 -24.78 11.34
CA LYS A 127 19.17 -25.20 11.12
C LYS A 127 19.07 -26.40 10.19
N THR A 128 18.17 -27.30 10.56
CA THR A 128 17.84 -28.45 9.71
C THR A 128 17.01 -28.03 8.50
N GLU A 129 17.09 -28.79 7.42
CA GLU A 129 16.22 -28.60 6.24
C GLU A 129 14.73 -28.69 6.59
N TYR A 130 14.39 -29.53 7.58
CA TYR A 130 13.03 -29.65 8.08
C TYR A 130 12.55 -28.34 8.72
N GLU A 131 13.33 -27.78 9.64
CA GLU A 131 13.03 -26.50 10.28
C GLU A 131 12.87 -25.39 9.24
N ILE A 132 13.85 -25.25 8.34
CA ILE A 132 13.81 -24.25 7.26
C ILE A 132 12.57 -24.44 6.40
N GLY A 133 12.24 -25.68 6.03
CA GLY A 133 11.06 -26.00 5.25
C GLY A 133 9.74 -25.67 5.96
N GLN A 134 9.64 -25.86 7.28
CA GLN A 134 8.46 -25.44 8.05
C GLN A 134 8.35 -23.92 8.10
N ALA A 135 9.46 -23.23 8.34
CA ALA A 135 9.49 -21.78 8.33
C ALA A 135 9.07 -21.24 6.95
N ALA A 136 9.68 -21.70 5.87
CA ALA A 136 9.37 -21.24 4.51
C ALA A 136 7.90 -21.49 4.12
N ARG A 137 7.34 -22.68 4.43
CA ARG A 137 5.94 -23.00 4.10
C ARG A 137 4.93 -22.11 4.83
N GLY A 138 5.25 -21.68 6.04
CA GLY A 138 4.40 -20.80 6.85
C GLY A 138 4.54 -19.32 6.54
N TYR A 139 5.33 -18.95 5.52
CA TYR A 139 5.60 -17.55 5.16
C TYR A 139 5.36 -17.32 3.67
N PHE A 140 4.98 -16.10 3.33
CA PHE A 140 4.82 -15.65 1.95
C PHE A 140 5.25 -14.20 1.86
N ALA A 141 6.31 -13.94 1.11
CA ALA A 141 6.88 -12.61 0.99
C ALA A 141 7.41 -12.35 -0.41
N TYR A 142 7.20 -11.13 -0.89
CA TYR A 142 7.83 -10.59 -2.08
C TYR A 142 7.87 -9.06 -2.00
N SER A 143 8.76 -8.44 -2.77
CA SER A 143 8.89 -7.00 -2.88
C SER A 143 9.33 -6.59 -4.28
N GLY A 144 9.08 -5.34 -4.62
CA GLY A 144 9.51 -4.76 -5.89
C GLY A 144 8.72 -3.49 -6.21
N LEU A 145 8.36 -3.29 -7.47
CA LEU A 145 7.65 -2.09 -7.92
C LEU A 145 6.14 -2.32 -7.97
N TYR A 146 5.37 -1.24 -7.95
CA TYR A 146 3.94 -1.30 -8.20
C TYR A 146 3.43 -0.17 -9.09
N GLU A 147 2.34 -0.46 -9.79
CA GLU A 147 1.62 0.46 -10.67
C GLU A 147 0.12 0.32 -10.42
N ILE A 148 -0.62 1.42 -10.51
CA ILE A 148 -2.09 1.45 -10.33
C ILE A 148 -2.76 2.07 -11.54
N GLU A 149 -3.71 1.32 -12.08
CA GLU A 149 -4.68 1.79 -13.08
C GLU A 149 -6.05 1.93 -12.41
N VAL A 150 -6.56 3.15 -12.28
CA VAL A 150 -7.92 3.40 -11.77
C VAL A 150 -8.92 3.22 -12.91
N LEU A 151 -9.91 2.36 -12.71
CA LEU A 151 -10.94 2.05 -13.71
C LEU A 151 -12.25 2.78 -13.43
N ASP A 152 -12.69 2.78 -12.17
CA ASP A 152 -13.89 3.49 -11.75
C ASP A 152 -13.73 4.13 -10.37
N GLU A 153 -14.45 5.22 -10.17
CA GLU A 153 -14.69 5.82 -8.87
C GLU A 153 -16.21 5.99 -8.72
N ALA A 154 -16.77 5.46 -7.64
CA ALA A 154 -18.19 5.52 -7.36
C ALA A 154 -18.43 5.98 -5.93
N GLU A 155 -19.47 6.79 -5.74
CA GLU A 155 -20.00 7.08 -4.41
C GLU A 155 -20.97 5.97 -4.01
N ALA A 156 -20.76 5.39 -2.83
CA ALA A 156 -21.60 4.34 -2.26
C ALA A 156 -22.13 4.81 -0.90
N GLY A 157 -23.18 5.64 -0.94
CA GLY A 157 -23.63 6.36 0.26
C GLY A 157 -22.68 7.51 0.56
N ASP A 158 -22.19 7.60 1.80
CA ASP A 158 -21.20 8.60 2.22
C ASP A 158 -19.75 8.18 1.90
N ASP A 159 -19.54 6.93 1.44
CA ASP A 159 -18.20 6.37 1.22
C ASP A 159 -17.80 6.46 -0.26
N LYS A 160 -16.51 6.76 -0.50
CA LYS A 160 -15.91 6.71 -1.84
C LYS A 160 -15.33 5.31 -2.08
N VAL A 161 -15.77 4.65 -3.14
CA VAL A 161 -15.21 3.38 -3.61
C VAL A 161 -14.41 3.61 -4.88
N VAL A 162 -13.14 3.19 -4.87
CA VAL A 162 -12.26 3.21 -6.04
C VAL A 162 -11.99 1.78 -6.48
N ARG A 163 -12.22 1.48 -7.76
CA ARG A 163 -11.85 0.20 -8.36
C ARG A 163 -10.78 0.39 -9.42
N GLY A 164 -9.88 -0.58 -9.49
CA GLY A 164 -8.77 -0.51 -10.42
C GLY A 164 -8.04 -1.83 -10.57
N LEU A 165 -6.91 -1.76 -11.26
CA LEU A 165 -5.92 -2.81 -11.30
C LEU A 165 -4.67 -2.32 -10.57
N ILE A 166 -4.06 -3.23 -9.82
CA ILE A 166 -2.71 -3.02 -9.28
C ILE A 166 -1.79 -4.11 -9.80
N THR A 167 -0.67 -3.68 -10.35
CA THR A 167 0.38 -4.57 -10.83
C THR A 167 1.53 -4.55 -9.85
N HIS A 168 1.95 -5.72 -9.37
CA HIS A 168 3.18 -5.88 -8.61
C HIS A 168 4.25 -6.49 -9.51
N HIS A 169 5.43 -5.86 -9.58
CA HIS A 169 6.59 -6.38 -10.30
C HIS A 169 7.60 -6.93 -9.29
N MET A 170 7.77 -8.25 -9.26
CA MET A 170 8.57 -8.93 -8.26
C MET A 170 10.07 -8.78 -8.55
N VAL A 171 10.77 -8.05 -7.68
CA VAL A 171 12.24 -7.95 -7.66
C VAL A 171 12.85 -8.98 -6.71
N ASN A 172 12.22 -9.20 -5.56
CA ASN A 172 12.59 -10.23 -4.60
C ASN A 172 11.37 -11.06 -4.21
N SER A 173 11.56 -12.35 -3.98
CA SER A 173 10.47 -13.25 -3.61
C SER A 173 11.00 -14.45 -2.83
N LEU A 174 10.24 -14.88 -1.82
CA LEU A 174 10.47 -16.19 -1.18
C LEU A 174 10.23 -17.35 -2.18
N PHE A 175 9.44 -17.12 -3.23
CA PHE A 175 9.21 -18.03 -4.33
C PHE A 175 10.09 -17.62 -5.53
N PRO A 176 11.22 -18.30 -5.79
CA PRO A 176 12.18 -17.85 -6.81
C PRO A 176 11.57 -17.76 -8.22
N ASN A 177 10.61 -18.64 -8.53
CA ASN A 177 9.90 -18.65 -9.81
C ASN A 177 9.06 -17.39 -10.10
N TRP A 178 8.94 -16.49 -9.13
CA TRP A 178 8.21 -15.22 -9.27
C TRP A 178 9.14 -14.04 -9.55
N GLU A 179 10.45 -14.17 -9.31
CA GLU A 179 11.41 -13.10 -9.59
C GLU A 179 11.37 -12.73 -11.09
N GLY A 180 11.34 -11.42 -11.36
CA GLY A 180 11.22 -10.86 -12.71
C GLY A 180 9.84 -10.97 -13.34
N ARG A 181 8.82 -11.44 -12.60
CA ARG A 181 7.44 -11.58 -13.09
C ARG A 181 6.53 -10.51 -12.50
N SER A 182 5.40 -10.32 -13.15
CA SER A 182 4.37 -9.38 -12.72
C SER A 182 3.09 -10.10 -12.29
N LEU A 183 2.45 -9.59 -11.25
CA LEU A 183 1.17 -10.09 -10.75
C LEU A 183 0.16 -8.96 -10.76
N ILE A 184 -0.87 -9.12 -11.60
CA ILE A 184 -1.97 -8.18 -11.70
C ILE A 184 -3.08 -8.62 -10.73
N ARG A 185 -3.59 -7.67 -9.95
CA ARG A 185 -4.72 -7.85 -9.04
C ARG A 185 -5.82 -6.86 -9.36
N GLN A 186 -7.07 -7.31 -9.22
CA GLN A 186 -8.19 -6.39 -9.09
C GLN A 186 -8.09 -5.72 -7.72
N MET A 187 -8.25 -4.41 -7.70
CA MET A 187 -8.22 -3.57 -6.52
C MET A 187 -9.61 -3.00 -6.27
N ARG A 188 -10.06 -3.07 -5.01
CA ARG A 188 -11.19 -2.30 -4.51
C ARG A 188 -10.76 -1.62 -3.22
N LEU A 189 -10.78 -0.30 -3.23
CA LEU A 189 -10.45 0.54 -2.08
C LEU A 189 -11.74 1.23 -1.61
N GLN A 190 -12.05 1.08 -0.33
CA GLN A 190 -13.12 1.80 0.37
C GLN A 190 -12.59 2.24 1.73
N ASP A 191 -12.39 3.53 1.92
CA ASP A 191 -11.86 4.14 3.14
C ASP A 191 -10.52 3.53 3.62
N ASP A 192 -10.57 2.76 4.70
CA ASP A 192 -9.43 2.07 5.30
C ASP A 192 -9.34 0.59 4.86
N LEU A 193 -10.21 0.11 3.99
CA LEU A 193 -10.24 -1.27 3.49
C LEU A 193 -9.74 -1.35 2.05
N LEU A 194 -8.72 -2.18 1.84
CA LEU A 194 -8.16 -2.52 0.55
C LEU A 194 -8.37 -4.01 0.27
N GLU A 195 -9.15 -4.33 -0.74
CA GLU A 195 -9.35 -5.69 -1.23
C GLU A 195 -8.54 -5.91 -2.50
N LEU A 196 -7.74 -6.98 -2.52
CA LEU A 196 -6.94 -7.41 -3.66
C LEU A 196 -7.31 -8.82 -4.08
N SER A 197 -7.68 -9.02 -5.35
CA SER A 197 -8.03 -10.35 -5.86
C SER A 197 -7.35 -10.67 -7.20
N THR A 198 -7.20 -11.96 -7.53
CA THR A 198 -6.66 -12.36 -8.84
C THR A 198 -7.68 -12.15 -9.95
N CYS A 199 -7.25 -11.59 -11.08
CA CYS A 199 -8.12 -11.38 -12.25
C CYS A 199 -8.64 -12.70 -12.88
N GLN A 200 -7.94 -13.81 -12.67
CA GLN A 200 -8.30 -15.12 -13.18
C GLN A 200 -8.12 -16.20 -12.10
N ALA A 201 -8.92 -17.25 -12.18
CA ALA A 201 -8.74 -18.42 -11.34
C ALA A 201 -7.45 -19.15 -11.71
N GLY A 202 -6.74 -19.65 -10.70
CA GLY A 202 -5.58 -20.51 -10.87
C GLY A 202 -5.80 -21.86 -10.20
N MET A 203 -5.05 -22.88 -10.64
CA MET A 203 -5.10 -24.20 -10.03
C MET A 203 -4.58 -24.17 -8.59
N TYR A 204 -5.38 -24.66 -7.64
CA TYR A 204 -5.03 -24.83 -6.24
C TYR A 204 -5.67 -26.10 -5.70
N LYS A 205 -4.86 -27.05 -5.20
CA LYS A 205 -5.33 -28.36 -4.68
C LYS A 205 -6.33 -29.08 -5.61
N GLY A 206 -6.11 -29.01 -6.93
CA GLY A 206 -6.97 -29.66 -7.93
C GLY A 206 -8.24 -28.91 -8.30
N ARG A 207 -8.42 -27.66 -7.84
CA ARG A 207 -9.56 -26.80 -8.18
C ARG A 207 -9.09 -25.48 -8.78
N MET A 208 -9.89 -24.91 -9.67
CA MET A 208 -9.69 -23.54 -10.14
C MET A 208 -10.24 -22.59 -9.08
N MET A 209 -9.38 -21.73 -8.51
CA MET A 209 -9.78 -20.80 -7.46
C MET A 209 -9.22 -19.41 -7.71
N THR A 210 -10.02 -18.39 -7.41
CA THR A 210 -9.57 -17.00 -7.31
C THR A 210 -9.02 -16.74 -5.91
N THR A 211 -7.99 -15.92 -5.80
CA THR A 211 -7.38 -15.55 -4.51
C THR A 211 -7.87 -14.18 -4.09
N HIS A 212 -8.20 -14.01 -2.81
CA HIS A 212 -8.72 -12.78 -2.22
C HIS A 212 -7.95 -12.45 -0.95
N LEU A 213 -7.53 -11.19 -0.84
CA LEU A 213 -6.87 -10.64 0.34
C LEU A 213 -7.58 -9.35 0.75
N VAL A 214 -7.90 -9.22 2.03
CA VAL A 214 -8.49 -8.01 2.60
C VAL A 214 -7.49 -7.41 3.56
N TRP A 215 -7.22 -6.13 3.39
CA TRP A 215 -6.26 -5.38 4.17
C TRP A 215 -6.93 -4.16 4.79
N ARG A 216 -6.50 -3.80 6.00
CA ARG A 216 -6.92 -2.57 6.67
C ARG A 216 -5.75 -1.62 6.79
N ARG A 217 -5.96 -0.34 6.51
CA ARG A 217 -4.95 0.70 6.63
C ARG A 217 -4.50 0.77 8.08
N ASN A 218 -3.21 0.58 8.31
CA ASN A 218 -2.65 0.65 9.64
C ASN A 218 -2.57 2.11 10.09
N GLN A 219 -3.34 2.46 11.12
CA GLN A 219 -3.16 3.73 11.82
C GLN A 219 -2.10 3.51 12.91
N TYR A 220 -1.01 4.28 12.88
CA TYR A 220 0.11 4.16 13.83
C TYR A 220 -0.31 4.02 15.31
N LYS A 221 -1.37 4.73 15.73
CA LYS A 221 -1.94 4.60 17.09
C LYS A 221 -2.55 3.23 17.36
N HIS A 222 -3.20 2.62 16.37
CA HIS A 222 -3.76 1.29 16.46
C HIS A 222 -2.65 0.23 16.55
N ALA A 223 -1.58 0.36 15.74
CA ALA A 223 -0.40 -0.50 15.86
C ALA A 223 0.21 -0.45 17.26
N LEU A 224 0.42 0.74 17.84
CA LEU A 224 0.95 0.86 19.20
C LEU A 224 0.07 0.17 20.25
N HIS A 225 -1.25 0.23 20.11
CA HIS A 225 -2.16 -0.47 21.03
C HIS A 225 -2.10 -2.00 20.89
N GLN A 226 -2.02 -2.53 19.66
CA GLN A 226 -1.82 -3.97 19.45
C GLN A 226 -0.47 -4.44 19.99
N LEU A 227 0.58 -3.62 19.82
CA LEU A 227 1.92 -3.92 20.30
C LEU A 227 2.10 -3.74 21.82
N ALA A 228 1.20 -3.03 22.50
CA ALA A 228 1.29 -2.81 23.95
C ALA A 228 1.22 -4.11 24.78
N GLY A 229 0.67 -5.18 24.21
CA GLY A 229 0.67 -6.53 24.81
C GLY A 229 1.82 -7.43 24.36
N GLN A 230 2.68 -6.97 23.45
CA GLN A 230 3.74 -7.76 22.85
C GLN A 230 5.09 -7.36 23.44
N SER A 231 5.79 -8.30 24.09
CA SER A 231 7.14 -8.07 24.60
C SER A 231 8.15 -8.15 23.46
N PHE A 232 8.84 -7.06 23.17
CA PHE A 232 9.98 -7.05 22.27
C PHE A 232 11.25 -7.34 23.07
N GLU A 233 11.88 -8.47 22.78
CA GLU A 233 13.20 -8.83 23.31
C GLU A 233 14.27 -8.42 22.29
N LEU A 234 15.44 -8.01 22.79
CA LEU A 234 16.58 -7.71 21.92
C LEU A 234 17.13 -9.01 21.35
N ILE A 235 17.37 -9.03 20.03
CA ILE A 235 18.13 -10.09 19.38
C ILE A 235 19.60 -9.85 19.70
N ASN A 236 20.26 -10.83 20.33
CA ASN A 236 21.71 -10.82 20.48
C ASN A 236 22.32 -11.16 19.11
N ALA A 237 22.72 -10.12 18.38
CA ALA A 237 23.33 -10.21 17.05
C ALA A 237 24.86 -10.18 17.11
#